data_AF-A0A929K904-F1
#
_entry.id   AF-A0A929K904-F1
#
_cell.length_a   1.000
_cell.length_b   1.000
_cell.length_c   1.000
_cell.angle_alpha   90.00
_cell.angle_beta   90.00
_cell.angle_gamma   90.00
#
_symmetry.space_group_name_H-M   'P 1'
#
loop_
_entity.id
_entity.type
_entity.pdbx_description
1 polymer ?
#
loop_
_entity_poly.entity_id
_entity_poly.type
_entity_poly.pdbx_seq_one_letter_code
_entity_poly.pdbx_strand_id
1 'polypeptide(L)'
;MIKSILCTALVLFLTHQVGRTQVIVNPDGSHSVVTGNVIVNPDGTHSVVAGNVIVNSNGTHSVIVGNVLVNPDGSHTILPGVEKPVDATKRKSSLRSSNSEKGDFEKSIFQIFRKARNRNVQVDTLKFSNK
;
A
#
# COMPACT_ATOMS: atom_id res chain seq x y z
N MET A 1 -4.36 -14.23 52.38
CA MET A 1 -3.33 -14.19 51.32
C MET A 1 -3.94 -14.13 49.92
N ILE A 2 -4.86 -15.03 49.55
CA ILE A 2 -5.47 -15.06 48.19
C ILE A 2 -6.22 -13.78 47.79
N LYS A 3 -6.97 -13.16 48.70
CA LYS A 3 -7.71 -11.89 48.47
C LYS A 3 -6.77 -10.72 48.18
N SER A 4 -5.61 -10.68 48.84
CA SER A 4 -4.60 -9.64 48.65
C SER A 4 -3.89 -9.81 47.30
N ILE A 5 -3.57 -11.04 46.90
CA ILE A 5 -2.98 -11.36 45.60
C ILE A 5 -3.97 -11.07 44.46
N LEU A 6 -5.26 -11.37 44.66
CA LEU A 6 -6.31 -11.07 43.68
C LEU A 6 -6.50 -9.55 43.51
N CYS A 7 -6.51 -8.78 44.60
CA CYS A 7 -6.59 -7.32 44.53
C CYS A 7 -5.39 -6.69 43.83
N THR A 8 -4.17 -7.14 44.11
CA THR A 8 -2.98 -6.59 43.44
C THR A 8 -2.92 -6.95 41.97
N ALA A 9 -3.30 -8.18 41.59
CA ALA A 9 -3.40 -8.60 40.20
C ALA A 9 -4.48 -7.80 39.43
N LEU A 10 -5.62 -7.54 40.06
CA LEU A 10 -6.70 -6.73 39.46
C LEU A 10 -6.26 -5.28 39.23
N VAL A 11 -5.60 -4.67 40.22
CA VAL A 11 -5.08 -3.29 40.09
C VAL A 11 -4.03 -3.21 38.98
N LEU A 12 -3.10 -4.18 38.90
CA LEU A 12 -2.13 -4.26 37.81
C LEU A 12 -2.81 -4.42 36.44
N PHE A 13 -3.80 -5.29 36.33
CA PHE A 13 -4.49 -5.52 35.06
C PHE A 13 -5.25 -4.28 34.58
N LEU A 14 -5.84 -3.52 35.50
CA LEU A 14 -6.55 -2.27 35.21
C LEU A 14 -5.61 -1.11 34.84
N THR A 15 -4.42 -1.02 35.46
CA THR A 15 -3.45 0.04 35.14
C THR A 15 -2.66 -0.21 33.86
N HIS A 16 -2.54 -1.46 33.41
CA HIS A 16 -1.91 -1.79 32.12
C HIS A 16 -2.75 -1.39 30.89
N GLN A 17 -3.98 -0.89 31.10
CA GLN A 17 -4.84 -0.37 30.03
C GLN A 17 -4.66 1.13 29.77
N VAL A 18 -3.80 1.84 30.53
CA VAL A 18 -3.48 3.24 30.25
C VAL A 18 -2.87 3.31 28.86
N GLY A 19 -3.60 4.00 27.96
CA GLY A 19 -3.57 3.81 26.51
C GLY A 19 -2.18 3.69 25.92
N ARG A 20 -1.97 2.65 25.11
CA ARG A 20 -0.78 2.55 24.28
C ARG A 20 -0.70 3.79 23.40
N THR A 21 0.30 4.60 23.66
CA THR A 21 0.63 5.75 22.82
C THR A 21 1.54 5.26 21.70
N GLN A 22 1.19 5.61 20.46
CA GLN A 22 2.02 5.35 19.29
C GLN A 22 2.36 6.68 18.63
N VAL A 23 3.62 6.86 18.24
CA VAL A 23 4.03 8.00 17.43
C VAL A 23 4.03 7.56 15.96
N ILE A 24 3.37 8.35 15.12
CA ILE A 24 3.41 8.25 13.67
C ILE A 24 4.35 9.33 13.16
N VAL A 25 5.30 8.95 12.31
CA VAL A 25 6.19 9.89 11.62
C VAL A 25 5.63 10.10 10.22
N ASN A 26 5.30 11.35 9.90
CA ASN A 26 4.75 11.71 8.61
C ASN A 26 5.89 11.89 7.57
N PRO A 27 5.59 11.79 6.26
CA PRO A 27 6.60 11.94 5.21
C PRO A 27 7.34 13.29 5.21
N ASP A 28 6.70 14.34 5.74
CA ASP A 28 7.29 15.68 5.90
C ASP A 28 8.15 15.84 7.16
N GLY A 29 8.30 14.77 7.95
CA GLY A 29 9.06 14.76 9.21
C GLY A 29 8.26 15.20 10.44
N SER A 30 7.01 15.63 10.28
CA SER A 30 6.14 15.94 11.41
C SER A 30 5.70 14.67 12.16
N HIS A 31 5.16 14.85 13.37
CA HIS A 31 4.73 13.73 14.22
C HIS A 31 3.27 13.83 14.60
N SER A 32 2.59 12.69 14.54
CA SER A 32 1.24 12.52 15.11
C SER A 32 1.29 11.52 16.25
N VAL A 33 0.40 11.68 17.23
CA VAL A 33 0.32 10.79 18.40
C VAL A 33 -1.02 10.10 18.42
N VAL A 34 -1.00 8.77 18.43
CA VAL A 34 -2.20 7.95 18.62
C VAL A 34 -2.32 7.62 20.09
N THR A 35 -3.45 7.96 20.69
CA THR A 35 -3.81 7.61 22.08
C THR A 35 -5.19 6.96 22.06
N GLY A 36 -5.24 5.65 22.27
CA GLY A 36 -6.48 4.89 22.13
C GLY A 36 -6.99 4.94 20.68
N ASN A 37 -8.18 5.49 20.47
CA ASN A 37 -8.77 5.69 19.15
C ASN A 37 -8.66 7.14 18.63
N VAL A 38 -7.93 8.00 19.33
CA VAL A 38 -7.72 9.39 18.92
C VAL A 38 -6.34 9.55 18.30
N ILE A 39 -6.27 10.24 17.17
CA ILE A 39 -5.03 10.64 16.51
C ILE A 39 -4.88 12.14 16.69
N VAL A 40 -3.82 12.57 17.38
CA VAL A 40 -3.42 13.97 17.51
C VAL A 40 -2.52 14.33 16.33
N ASN A 41 -2.98 15.26 15.51
CA ASN A 41 -2.27 15.75 14.33
C ASN A 41 -1.15 16.73 14.73
N PRO A 42 -0.17 16.97 13.84
CA PRO A 42 0.96 17.85 14.16
C PRO A 42 0.55 19.31 14.42
N ASP A 43 -0.58 19.75 13.86
CA ASP A 43 -1.16 21.08 14.04
C ASP A 43 -1.99 21.21 15.34
N GLY A 44 -2.05 20.14 16.15
CA GLY A 44 -2.83 20.09 17.39
C GLY A 44 -4.30 19.73 17.19
N THR A 45 -4.79 19.55 15.96
CA THR A 45 -6.14 19.04 15.72
C THR A 45 -6.21 17.53 16.00
N HIS A 46 -7.43 16.98 16.06
CA HIS A 46 -7.62 15.57 16.38
C HIS A 46 -8.53 14.88 15.37
N SER A 47 -8.20 13.63 15.05
CA SER A 47 -9.03 12.70 14.29
C SER A 47 -9.45 11.53 15.18
N VAL A 48 -10.59 10.91 14.90
CA VAL A 48 -11.11 9.77 15.68
C VAL A 48 -11.28 8.55 14.80
N VAL A 49 -10.74 7.42 15.25
CA VAL A 49 -10.91 6.11 14.61
C VAL A 49 -12.14 5.42 15.19
N ALA A 50 -13.08 5.06 14.33
CA ALA A 50 -14.28 4.30 14.67
C ALA A 50 -14.39 3.09 13.74
N GLY A 51 -13.92 1.93 14.20
CA GLY A 51 -13.82 0.73 13.37
C GLY A 51 -12.83 0.92 12.22
N ASN A 52 -13.31 0.81 10.99
CA ASN A 52 -12.52 1.07 9.78
C ASN A 52 -12.68 2.49 9.23
N VAL A 53 -13.39 3.37 9.93
CA VAL A 53 -13.60 4.77 9.53
C VAL A 53 -12.71 5.68 10.37
N ILE A 54 -12.11 6.66 9.73
CA ILE A 54 -11.39 7.76 10.37
C ILE A 54 -12.22 9.02 10.15
N VAL A 55 -12.67 9.64 11.24
CA VAL A 55 -13.30 10.96 11.22
C VAL A 55 -12.20 11.99 11.37
N ASN A 56 -11.97 12.77 10.31
CA ASN A 56 -10.92 13.79 10.26
C ASN A 56 -11.32 15.01 11.09
N SER A 57 -10.33 15.82 11.48
CA SER A 57 -10.54 17.04 12.29
C SER A 57 -11.49 18.06 11.64
N ASN A 58 -11.62 18.05 10.32
CA ASN A 58 -12.53 18.91 9.57
C ASN A 58 -13.94 18.29 9.35
N GLY A 59 -14.25 17.15 9.97
CA GLY A 59 -15.53 16.45 9.86
C GLY A 59 -15.69 15.56 8.62
N THR A 60 -14.70 15.52 7.73
CA THR A 60 -14.70 14.56 6.62
C THR A 60 -14.34 13.15 7.09
N HIS A 61 -14.57 12.14 6.24
CA HIS A 61 -14.39 10.74 6.61
C HIS A 61 -13.45 10.05 5.62
N SER A 62 -12.51 9.28 6.14
CA SER A 62 -11.68 8.35 5.39
C SER A 62 -12.05 6.91 5.78
N VAL A 63 -11.93 5.95 4.87
CA VAL A 63 -12.33 4.55 5.11
C VAL A 63 -11.19 3.61 4.76
N ILE A 64 -10.89 2.69 5.66
CA ILE A 64 -9.92 1.62 5.44
C ILE A 64 -10.66 0.39 4.87
N VAL A 65 -10.22 -0.07 3.70
CA VAL A 65 -10.69 -1.29 3.04
C VAL A 65 -9.48 -2.18 2.74
N GLY A 66 -9.30 -3.24 3.53
CA GLY A 66 -8.11 -4.08 3.44
C GLY A 66 -6.84 -3.31 3.83
N ASN A 67 -5.89 -3.17 2.91
CA ASN A 67 -4.69 -2.35 3.07
C ASN A 67 -4.78 -0.99 2.36
N VAL A 68 -5.98 -0.56 1.97
CA VAL A 68 -6.19 0.70 1.26
C VAL A 68 -6.91 1.68 2.19
N LEU A 69 -6.36 2.87 2.33
CA LEU A 69 -7.03 4.02 2.92
C LEU A 69 -7.66 4.84 1.79
N VAL A 70 -8.97 5.00 1.82
CA VAL A 70 -9.73 5.87 0.90
C VAL A 70 -9.94 7.22 1.57
N ASN A 71 -9.47 8.28 0.93
CA ASN A 71 -9.56 9.66 1.42
C ASN A 71 -10.92 10.29 1.07
N PRO A 72 -11.29 11.41 1.70
CA PRO A 72 -12.57 12.08 1.47
C PRO A 72 -12.75 12.58 0.03
N ASP A 73 -11.65 12.91 -0.64
CA ASP A 73 -11.64 13.37 -2.04
C ASP A 73 -11.71 12.21 -3.05
N GLY A 74 -11.80 10.96 -2.58
CA GLY A 74 -11.82 9.76 -3.40
C GLY A 74 -10.43 9.26 -3.80
N SER A 75 -9.35 9.95 -3.43
CA SER A 75 -7.99 9.42 -3.61
C SER A 75 -7.74 8.24 -2.65
N HIS A 76 -6.68 7.47 -2.93
CA HIS A 76 -6.36 6.27 -2.16
C HIS A 76 -4.88 6.21 -1.78
N THR A 77 -4.60 5.69 -0.60
CA THR A 77 -3.24 5.39 -0.13
C THR A 77 -3.12 3.92 0.20
N ILE A 78 -2.09 3.26 -0.32
CA ILE A 78 -1.77 1.88 0.06
C ILE A 78 -1.03 1.94 1.39
N LEU A 79 -1.66 1.39 2.42
CA LEU A 79 -1.06 1.19 3.72
C LEU A 79 -0.01 0.08 3.60
N PRO A 80 1.23 0.30 4.09
CA PRO A 80 2.23 -0.76 4.11
C PRO A 80 1.66 -1.94 4.89
N GLY A 81 1.59 -3.10 4.22
CA GLY A 81 1.14 -4.31 4.89
C GLY A 81 2.07 -4.62 6.06
N VAL A 82 1.52 -5.14 7.16
CA VAL A 82 2.33 -5.94 8.08
C VAL A 82 2.76 -7.16 7.26
N GLU A 83 3.92 -7.09 6.61
CA GLU A 83 4.53 -8.26 6.00
C GLU A 83 4.71 -9.28 7.13
N LYS A 84 3.89 -10.34 7.14
CA LYS A 84 4.23 -11.53 7.93
C LYS A 84 5.66 -11.89 7.52
N PRO A 85 6.59 -12.20 8.45
CA PRO A 85 7.97 -12.53 8.11
C PRO A 85 7.94 -13.60 7.00
N VAL A 86 8.32 -13.19 5.81
CA VAL A 86 8.30 -14.05 4.63
C VAL A 86 9.45 -15.02 4.81
N ASP A 87 9.13 -16.31 4.91
CA ASP A 87 10.11 -17.39 4.85
C ASP A 87 11.03 -17.13 3.63
N ALA A 88 12.29 -16.83 3.92
CA ALA A 88 13.27 -16.29 2.97
C ALA A 88 13.55 -17.23 1.78
N THR A 89 13.04 -18.46 1.85
CA THR A 89 13.22 -19.51 0.86
C THR A 89 12.55 -19.19 -0.49
N LYS A 90 11.49 -18.36 -0.54
CA LYS A 90 10.73 -18.11 -1.78
C LYS A 90 11.23 -16.96 -2.66
N ARG A 91 12.16 -16.11 -2.19
CA ARG A 91 12.66 -14.96 -2.99
C ARG A 91 13.74 -15.31 -4.03
N LYS A 92 14.27 -16.53 -4.06
CA LYS A 92 15.33 -16.90 -5.03
C LYS A 92 14.85 -17.18 -6.46
N SER A 93 13.54 -17.29 -6.72
CA SER A 93 13.04 -17.58 -8.08
C SER A 93 12.69 -16.34 -8.92
N SER A 94 12.62 -15.14 -8.32
CA SER A 94 12.21 -13.91 -9.03
C SER A 94 13.37 -12.97 -9.38
N LEU A 95 14.58 -13.22 -8.88
CA LEU A 95 15.80 -12.47 -9.22
C LEU A 95 16.73 -13.33 -10.09
N ARG A 96 16.19 -13.93 -11.14
CA ARG A 96 17.05 -14.36 -12.25
C ARG A 96 17.20 -13.14 -13.16
N SER A 97 18.19 -12.31 -12.84
CA SER A 97 18.72 -11.32 -13.79
C SER A 97 19.06 -12.07 -15.07
N SER A 98 18.20 -11.98 -16.08
CA SER A 98 18.58 -12.35 -17.42
C SER A 98 19.60 -11.30 -17.85
N ASN A 99 20.88 -11.65 -17.75
CA ASN A 99 21.91 -11.03 -18.57
C ASN A 99 21.57 -11.38 -20.02
N SER A 100 20.57 -10.68 -20.60
CA SER A 100 20.27 -10.75 -22.01
C SER A 100 21.40 -10.00 -22.68
N GLU A 101 22.34 -10.75 -23.25
CA GLU A 101 23.36 -10.20 -24.13
C GLU A 101 22.67 -9.30 -25.16
N LYS A 102 23.26 -8.11 -25.38
CA LYS A 102 22.77 -7.05 -26.26
C LYS A 102 22.37 -7.53 -27.67
N GLY A 103 22.86 -8.70 -28.11
CA GLY A 103 22.52 -9.33 -29.38
C GLY A 103 21.12 -9.95 -29.47
N ASP A 104 20.47 -10.28 -28.36
CA ASP A 104 19.15 -10.94 -28.40
C ASP A 104 18.00 -9.97 -28.66
N PHE A 105 18.12 -8.73 -28.20
CA PHE A 105 17.17 -7.67 -28.54
C PHE A 105 17.20 -7.36 -30.03
N GLU A 106 18.39 -7.24 -30.62
CA GLU A 106 18.53 -6.96 -32.05
C GLU A 106 18.01 -8.10 -32.92
N LYS A 107 18.28 -9.36 -32.55
CA LYS A 107 17.70 -10.53 -33.24
C LYS A 107 16.17 -10.55 -33.14
N SER A 108 15.61 -10.16 -32.00
CA SER A 108 14.15 -10.08 -31.80
C SER A 108 13.51 -9.01 -32.69
N ILE A 109 14.12 -7.81 -32.75
CA ILE A 109 13.67 -6.73 -33.65
C ILE A 109 13.79 -7.16 -35.12
N PHE A 110 14.88 -7.80 -35.52
CA PHE A 110 15.08 -8.25 -36.90
C PHE A 110 14.06 -9.32 -37.33
N GLN A 111 13.70 -10.24 -36.43
CA GLN A 111 12.64 -11.23 -36.65
C GLN A 111 11.27 -10.57 -36.83
N ILE A 112 10.95 -9.54 -36.04
CA ILE A 112 9.71 -8.77 -36.19
C ILE A 112 9.65 -8.11 -37.57
N PHE A 113 10.73 -7.45 -38.02
CA PHE A 113 10.79 -6.81 -39.34
C PHE A 113 10.71 -7.83 -40.49
N ARG A 114 11.38 -8.98 -40.38
CA ARG A 114 11.27 -10.07 -41.37
C ARG A 114 9.85 -10.61 -41.46
N LYS A 115 9.18 -10.78 -40.32
CA LYS A 115 7.77 -11.24 -40.25
C LYS A 115 6.78 -10.21 -40.79
N ALA A 116 7.06 -8.91 -40.66
CA ALA A 116 6.27 -7.86 -41.27
C ALA A 116 6.44 -7.83 -42.80
N ARG A 117 7.67 -7.98 -43.31
CA ARG A 117 7.96 -8.00 -44.75
C ARG A 117 7.29 -9.16 -45.48
N ASN A 118 7.24 -10.34 -44.87
CA ASN A 118 6.59 -11.51 -45.46
C ASN A 118 5.04 -11.48 -45.42
N ARG A 119 4.43 -10.51 -44.72
CA ARG A 119 2.96 -10.35 -44.65
C ARG A 119 2.41 -9.30 -45.63
N ASN A 120 3.25 -8.67 -46.45
CA ASN A 120 2.87 -7.67 -47.45
C ASN A 120 2.85 -8.20 -48.90
N VAL A 121 2.55 -9.49 -49.11
CA VAL A 121 2.13 -10.01 -50.43
C VAL A 121 0.64 -10.28 -50.39
N GLN A 122 -0.14 -9.21 -50.24
CA GLN A 122 -1.54 -9.06 -50.64
C GLN A 122 -1.88 -7.58 -50.45
N VAL A 123 -1.42 -6.74 -51.38
CA VAL A 123 -1.86 -5.34 -51.47
C VAL A 123 -3.09 -5.33 -52.36
N ASP A 124 -4.25 -5.63 -51.78
CA ASP A 124 -5.51 -5.37 -52.46
C ASP A 124 -5.64 -3.86 -52.65
N THR A 125 -5.66 -3.45 -53.91
CA THR A 125 -5.76 -2.06 -54.32
C THR A 125 -7.17 -1.55 -54.02
N LEU A 126 -7.39 -1.02 -52.83
CA LEU A 126 -8.60 -0.27 -52.50
C LEU A 126 -8.52 1.11 -53.16
N LYS A 127 -9.11 1.23 -54.35
CA LYS A 127 -9.36 2.52 -55.01
C LYS A 127 -10.38 3.32 -54.20
N PHE A 128 -9.94 4.39 -53.56
CA PHE A 128 -10.84 5.42 -53.05
C PHE A 128 -11.23 6.36 -54.20
N SER A 129 -12.46 6.25 -54.68
CA SER A 129 -13.10 7.20 -55.59
C SER A 129 -13.67 8.35 -54.76
N ASN A 130 -13.10 9.55 -54.89
CA ASN A 130 -13.66 10.77 -54.31
C ASN A 130 -14.80 11.26 -55.21
N LYS A 131 -16.00 11.46 -54.64
CA LYS A 131 -17.09 12.21 -55.25
C LYS A 131 -17.56 13.27 -54.26
#